data_AF-A0A8J7G2L8-F1
#
_entry.id   AF-A0A8J7G2L8-F1
#
_cell.length_a   1.000
_cell.length_b   1.000
_cell.length_c   1.000
_cell.angle_alpha   90.00
_cell.angle_beta   90.00
_cell.angle_gamma   90.00
#
_symmetry.space_group_name_H-M   'P 1'
#
loop_
_entity.id
_entity.type
_entity.pdbx_description
1 polymer ?
#
loop_
_entity_poly.entity_id
_entity_poly.type
_entity_poly.pdbx_seq_one_letter_code
_entity_poly.pdbx_strand_id
1 'polypeptide(L)'
;MPYELDNRLVIGVASSAVFDLSESDTVFRRQGEEEYRKFQQQHIDVPLPKGITFSFIKRLLSLNDLSPDDPFVEVVLLSRNDPDTGMRVMRSIGHYGLTISRAIFMQGKSPYDYIPALNIVLFLSGNKPDVDVAIRLGHPAGLVLESKAEDDENDPTLRIAFDFDGVLAGDESETVYQAAGLEAFHEHEVRNVMQPHNPGPLKELLVRIARIQTAEERHKQQNPEYENRIRVSIVTARSAPSHERALQTLKSWGVMANDAFFLGGIDKSRVLGILKPHIFFDDQAGHLKAAREVVPSVHIPFGVANRTSFHI
;
A
#
# COMPACT_ATOMS: atom_id res chain seq x y z
N MET A 1 -15.31 26.66 2.36
CA MET A 1 -14.85 25.94 3.57
C MET A 1 -13.47 25.36 3.27
N PRO A 2 -12.56 25.24 4.26
CA PRO A 2 -11.29 24.54 4.04
C PRO A 2 -11.56 23.10 3.61
N TYR A 3 -10.65 22.55 2.80
CA TYR A 3 -10.75 21.17 2.33
C TYR A 3 -10.17 20.23 3.41
N GLU A 4 -11.00 19.34 3.95
CA GLU A 4 -10.63 18.46 5.08
C GLU A 4 -10.14 17.08 4.61
N LEU A 5 -9.03 16.61 5.21
CA LEU A 5 -8.40 15.32 4.88
C LEU A 5 -8.66 14.24 5.94
N ASP A 6 -9.16 14.60 7.12
CA ASP A 6 -9.22 13.73 8.31
C ASP A 6 -10.05 12.45 8.10
N ASN A 7 -11.10 12.54 7.27
CA ASN A 7 -12.01 11.44 7.00
C ASN A 7 -11.74 10.69 5.69
N ARG A 8 -10.72 11.07 4.93
CA ARG A 8 -10.41 10.53 3.60
C ARG A 8 -9.33 9.47 3.67
N LEU A 9 -9.36 8.50 2.76
CA LEU A 9 -8.24 7.61 2.51
C LEU A 9 -7.15 8.37 1.73
N VAL A 10 -6.14 8.90 2.42
CA VAL A 10 -5.05 9.65 1.79
C VAL A 10 -3.81 8.76 1.60
N ILE A 11 -3.42 8.52 0.35
CA ILE A 11 -2.23 7.73 -0.01
C ILE A 11 -1.16 8.66 -0.58
N GLY A 12 0.04 8.58 -0.02
CA GLY A 12 1.22 9.23 -0.59
C GLY A 12 1.86 8.30 -1.62
N VAL A 13 2.23 8.82 -2.79
CA VAL A 13 2.93 8.03 -3.80
C VAL A 13 4.14 8.78 -4.33
N ALA A 14 5.25 8.07 -4.50
CA ALA A 14 6.35 8.56 -5.32
C ALA A 14 6.04 8.35 -6.80
N SER A 15 6.62 9.18 -7.68
CA SER A 15 6.47 9.02 -9.13
C SER A 15 6.89 7.62 -9.60
N SER A 16 7.91 7.03 -8.98
CA SER A 16 8.43 5.69 -9.28
C SER A 16 7.49 4.53 -8.89
N ALA A 17 6.49 4.78 -8.03
CA ALA A 17 5.49 3.78 -7.69
C ALA A 17 4.40 3.71 -8.76
N VAL A 18 3.97 4.87 -9.28
CA VAL A 18 2.83 5.00 -10.20
C VAL A 18 3.25 4.85 -11.66
N PHE A 19 4.47 5.28 -12.00
CA PHE A 19 4.99 5.25 -13.36
C PHE A 19 6.33 4.51 -13.43
N ASP A 20 6.59 3.92 -14.60
CA ASP A 20 7.90 3.39 -14.93
C ASP A 20 8.85 4.56 -15.26
N LEU A 21 9.87 4.71 -14.42
CA LEU A 21 10.92 5.72 -14.56
C LEU A 21 12.27 5.12 -14.96
N SER A 22 12.34 3.84 -15.33
CA SER A 22 13.60 3.11 -15.59
C SER A 22 14.49 3.80 -16.62
N GLU A 23 13.91 4.29 -17.71
CA GLU A 23 14.63 5.06 -18.73
C GLU A 23 15.19 6.38 -18.15
N SER A 24 14.35 7.12 -17.44
CA SER A 24 14.72 8.42 -16.87
C SER A 24 15.79 8.26 -15.77
N ASP A 25 15.68 7.22 -14.95
CA ASP A 25 16.67 6.86 -13.92
C ASP A 25 18.00 6.42 -14.56
N THR A 26 17.98 5.74 -15.70
CA THR A 26 19.19 5.40 -16.46
C THR A 26 19.93 6.66 -16.93
N VAL A 27 19.21 7.66 -17.43
CA VAL A 27 19.80 8.95 -17.82
C VAL A 27 20.41 9.64 -16.61
N PHE A 28 19.67 9.73 -15.49
CA PHE A 28 20.17 10.34 -14.26
C PHE A 28 21.45 9.68 -13.75
N ARG A 29 21.49 8.35 -13.66
CA ARG A 29 22.66 7.61 -13.15
C ARG A 29 23.88 7.69 -14.06
N ARG A 30 23.69 7.75 -15.38
CA ARG A 30 24.79 7.75 -16.35
C ARG A 30 25.31 9.15 -16.68
N GLN A 31 24.42 10.14 -16.73
CA GLN A 31 24.69 11.46 -17.30
C GLN A 31 24.55 12.60 -16.28
N GLY A 32 24.02 12.31 -15.09
CA GLY A 32 23.86 13.29 -14.02
C GLY A 32 22.57 14.11 -14.12
N GLU A 33 22.43 15.05 -13.19
CA GLU A 33 21.20 15.81 -12.97
C GLU A 33 20.85 16.77 -14.11
N GLU A 34 21.83 17.46 -14.69
CA GLU A 34 21.57 18.43 -15.77
C GLU A 34 21.00 17.77 -17.03
N GLU A 35 21.59 16.65 -17.46
CA GLU A 35 21.09 15.90 -18.61
C GLU A 35 19.76 15.22 -18.33
N TYR A 36 19.54 14.75 -17.09
CA TYR A 36 18.22 14.28 -16.66
C TYR A 36 17.15 15.36 -16.81
N ARG A 37 17.43 16.61 -16.39
CA ARG A 37 16.49 17.72 -16.54
C ARG A 37 16.17 18.00 -18.00
N LYS A 38 17.18 18.06 -18.87
CA LYS A 38 16.99 18.24 -20.32
C LYS A 38 16.16 17.11 -20.92
N PHE A 39 16.46 15.87 -20.55
CA PHE A 39 15.72 14.70 -21.01
C PHE A 39 14.24 14.78 -20.62
N GLN A 40 13.93 15.11 -19.36
CA GLN A 40 12.55 15.25 -18.91
C GLN A 40 11.82 16.40 -19.60
N GLN A 41 12.51 17.52 -19.86
CA GLN A 41 11.94 18.65 -20.58
C GLN A 41 11.64 18.32 -22.05
N GLN A 42 12.53 17.60 -22.74
CA GLN A 42 12.33 17.18 -24.12
C GLN A 42 11.17 16.17 -24.26
N HIS A 43 10.96 15.34 -23.24
CA HIS A 43 9.91 14.32 -23.21
C HIS A 43 8.68 14.74 -22.39
N ILE A 44 8.53 16.03 -22.10
CA ILE A 44 7.48 16.54 -21.20
C ILE A 44 6.06 16.14 -21.65
N ASP A 45 5.83 16.06 -22.96
CA ASP A 45 4.56 15.65 -23.59
C ASP A 45 4.47 14.16 -23.90
N VAL A 46 5.51 13.38 -23.61
CA VAL A 46 5.51 11.93 -23.79
C VAL A 46 5.11 11.28 -22.47
N PRO A 47 3.91 10.67 -22.38
CA PRO A 47 3.44 10.03 -21.16
C PRO A 47 4.41 8.95 -20.69
N LEU A 48 4.66 8.91 -19.39
CA LEU A 48 5.46 7.86 -18.77
C LEU A 48 4.70 6.53 -18.82
N PRO A 49 5.36 5.39 -19.08
CA PRO A 49 4.71 4.10 -19.00
C PRO A 49 4.15 3.84 -17.59
N LYS A 50 3.11 3.00 -17.51
CA LYS A 50 2.44 2.65 -16.26
C LYS A 50 3.39 1.85 -15.37
N GLY A 51 3.47 2.23 -14.09
CA GLY A 51 4.24 1.51 -13.08
C GLY A 51 3.40 0.45 -12.35
N ILE A 52 4.04 -0.25 -11.43
CA ILE A 52 3.43 -1.41 -10.72
C ILE A 52 2.16 -1.04 -9.95
N THR A 53 2.11 0.14 -9.31
CA THR A 53 0.91 0.54 -8.53
C THR A 53 -0.11 1.32 -9.34
N PHE A 54 0.11 1.54 -10.64
CA PHE A 54 -0.78 2.35 -11.48
C PHE A 54 -2.23 1.83 -11.43
N SER A 55 -2.41 0.53 -11.64
CA SER A 55 -3.73 -0.15 -11.59
C SER A 55 -4.42 0.05 -10.25
N PHE A 56 -3.68 -0.16 -9.16
CA PHE A 56 -4.16 0.01 -7.79
C PHE A 56 -4.62 1.45 -7.52
N ILE A 57 -3.81 2.44 -7.90
CA ILE A 57 -4.13 3.87 -7.72
C ILE A 57 -5.33 4.29 -8.57
N LYS A 58 -5.41 3.84 -9.82
CA LYS A 58 -6.56 4.11 -10.71
C LYS A 58 -7.88 3.59 -10.11
N ARG A 59 -7.87 2.37 -9.58
CA ARG A 59 -9.04 1.72 -8.95
C ARG A 59 -9.40 2.34 -7.61
N LEU A 60 -8.42 2.79 -6.84
CA LEU A 60 -8.69 3.56 -5.63
C LEU A 60 -9.39 4.88 -5.96
N LEU A 61 -8.87 5.62 -6.94
CA LEU A 61 -9.44 6.91 -7.35
C LEU A 61 -10.83 6.77 -7.99
N SER A 62 -11.15 5.65 -8.64
CA SER A 62 -12.47 5.43 -9.23
C SER A 62 -13.59 5.30 -8.19
N LEU A 63 -13.27 4.94 -6.94
CA LEU A 63 -14.23 4.87 -5.83
C LEU A 63 -14.84 6.23 -5.47
N ASN A 64 -14.25 7.33 -5.93
CA ASN A 64 -14.75 8.67 -5.70
C ASN A 64 -16.07 8.95 -6.43
N ASP A 65 -16.48 8.12 -7.39
CA ASP A 65 -17.80 8.21 -8.02
C ASP A 65 -18.96 7.88 -7.05
N LEU A 66 -18.70 7.22 -5.93
CA LEU A 66 -19.67 6.97 -4.85
C LEU A 66 -20.11 8.25 -4.15
N SER A 67 -19.30 9.30 -4.20
CA SER A 67 -19.56 10.60 -3.59
C SER A 67 -18.82 11.69 -4.37
N PRO A 68 -19.40 12.17 -5.49
CA PRO A 68 -18.74 13.15 -6.37
C PRO A 68 -18.38 14.47 -5.69
N ASP A 69 -19.20 14.92 -4.72
CA ASP A 69 -19.01 16.19 -4.01
C ASP A 69 -18.07 16.06 -2.79
N ASP A 70 -17.88 14.85 -2.27
CA ASP A 70 -17.01 14.57 -1.12
C ASP A 70 -16.22 13.27 -1.36
N PRO A 71 -15.10 13.33 -2.12
CA PRO A 71 -14.37 12.13 -2.52
C PRO A 71 -13.85 11.32 -1.33
N PHE A 72 -13.91 9.99 -1.40
CA PHE A 72 -13.40 9.12 -0.34
C PHE A 72 -11.88 9.00 -0.33
N VAL A 73 -11.26 9.08 -1.50
CA VAL A 73 -9.86 8.77 -1.74
C VAL A 73 -9.14 10.01 -2.23
N GLU A 74 -7.98 10.25 -1.64
CA GLU A 74 -7.02 11.26 -2.05
C GLU A 74 -5.65 10.63 -2.27
N VAL A 75 -5.00 11.00 -3.36
CA VAL A 75 -3.67 10.53 -3.69
C VAL A 75 -2.77 11.75 -3.85
N VAL A 76 -1.69 11.79 -3.09
CA VAL A 76 -0.74 12.90 -3.10
C VAL A 76 0.60 12.42 -3.64
N LEU A 77 1.08 13.10 -4.69
CA LEU A 77 2.41 12.83 -5.21
C LEU A 77 3.46 13.47 -4.30
N LEU A 78 4.38 12.67 -3.73
CA LEU A 78 5.52 13.13 -2.96
C LEU A 78 6.79 12.89 -3.75
N SER A 79 7.48 13.97 -4.14
CA SER A 79 8.67 13.91 -4.96
C SER A 79 9.81 14.72 -4.38
N ARG A 80 10.99 14.10 -4.34
CA ARG A 80 12.25 14.80 -4.09
C ARG A 80 12.68 15.65 -5.28
N ASN A 81 12.13 15.42 -6.47
CA ASN A 81 12.58 16.13 -7.66
C ASN A 81 12.17 17.60 -7.62
N ASP A 82 12.80 18.40 -8.48
CA ASP A 82 12.38 19.76 -8.73
C ASP A 82 11.01 19.82 -9.45
N PRO A 83 10.27 20.95 -9.34
CA PRO A 83 8.98 21.09 -9.99
C PRO A 83 9.01 20.94 -11.52
N ASP A 84 10.11 21.30 -12.19
CA ASP A 84 10.19 21.30 -13.66
C ASP A 84 10.23 19.85 -14.18
N THR A 85 11.04 18.99 -13.57
CA THR A 85 11.06 17.55 -13.88
C THR A 85 9.79 16.84 -13.40
N GLY A 86 9.11 17.39 -12.38
CA GLY A 86 7.80 16.96 -11.93
C GLY A 86 6.69 17.11 -12.96
N MET A 87 6.84 18.04 -13.93
CA MET A 87 5.76 18.36 -14.87
C MET A 87 5.42 17.21 -15.83
N ARG A 88 6.41 16.42 -16.27
CA ARG A 88 6.15 15.22 -17.09
C ARG A 88 5.29 14.20 -16.34
N VAL A 89 5.52 14.05 -15.03
CA VAL A 89 4.70 13.18 -14.17
C VAL A 89 3.27 13.71 -14.09
N MET A 90 3.09 15.02 -13.88
CA MET A 90 1.76 15.64 -13.85
C MET A 90 1.03 15.54 -15.20
N ARG A 91 1.73 15.69 -16.33
CA ARG A 91 1.15 15.48 -17.66
C ARG A 91 0.78 14.01 -17.91
N SER A 92 1.57 13.07 -17.39
CA SER A 92 1.26 11.63 -17.45
C SER A 92 0.00 11.31 -16.62
N ILE A 93 -0.12 11.87 -15.42
CA ILE A 93 -1.33 11.80 -14.58
C ILE A 93 -2.56 12.29 -15.37
N GLY A 94 -2.45 13.45 -16.02
CA GLY A 94 -3.53 14.01 -16.85
C GLY A 94 -3.85 13.15 -18.07
N HIS A 95 -2.84 12.65 -18.79
CA HIS A 95 -2.99 11.77 -19.95
C HIS A 95 -3.79 10.51 -19.61
N TYR A 96 -3.53 9.93 -18.44
CA TYR A 96 -4.23 8.72 -17.98
C TYR A 96 -5.54 8.98 -17.23
N GLY A 97 -5.94 10.25 -17.06
CA GLY A 97 -7.16 10.61 -16.35
C GLY A 97 -7.14 10.27 -14.86
N LEU A 98 -5.96 10.19 -14.23
CA LEU A 98 -5.85 10.02 -12.79
C LEU A 98 -6.22 11.34 -12.10
N THR A 99 -7.20 11.33 -11.19
CA THR A 99 -7.68 12.50 -10.45
C THR A 99 -6.73 12.93 -9.31
N ILE A 100 -5.42 12.91 -9.56
CA ILE A 100 -4.39 13.34 -8.61
C ILE A 100 -4.15 14.84 -8.78
N SER A 101 -4.70 15.62 -7.87
CA SER A 101 -4.65 17.10 -7.91
C SER A 101 -3.58 17.71 -7.01
N ARG A 102 -2.93 16.92 -6.16
CA ARG A 102 -1.97 17.37 -5.15
C ARG A 102 -0.60 16.76 -5.39
N ALA A 103 0.43 17.61 -5.37
CA ALA A 103 1.81 17.19 -5.50
C ALA A 103 2.73 18.08 -4.65
N ILE A 104 3.77 17.47 -4.07
CA ILE A 104 4.86 18.14 -3.37
C ILE A 104 6.16 17.83 -4.12
N PHE A 105 6.88 18.88 -4.51
CA PHE A 105 8.19 18.82 -5.17
C PHE A 105 9.21 19.57 -4.32
N MET A 106 10.37 18.95 -4.03
CA MET A 106 11.28 19.45 -3.00
C MET A 106 12.75 19.64 -3.41
N GLN A 107 13.10 19.71 -4.69
CA GLN A 107 14.45 20.08 -5.17
C GLN A 107 15.60 19.39 -4.41
N GLY A 108 15.51 18.08 -4.24
CA GLY A 108 16.46 17.21 -3.55
C GLY A 108 16.18 17.01 -2.06
N LYS A 109 15.32 17.82 -1.43
CA LYS A 109 14.94 17.67 -0.01
C LYS A 109 13.89 16.58 0.16
N SER A 110 13.85 15.99 1.35
CA SER A 110 12.86 14.98 1.71
C SER A 110 11.47 15.60 1.91
N PRO A 111 10.42 15.10 1.23
CA PRO A 111 9.04 15.55 1.43
C PRO A 111 8.30 14.83 2.57
N TYR A 112 8.96 13.95 3.31
CA TYR A 112 8.27 13.02 4.20
C TYR A 112 7.78 13.66 5.50
N ASP A 113 8.33 14.81 5.89
CA ASP A 113 7.82 15.61 7.03
C ASP A 113 6.37 16.10 6.79
N TYR A 114 5.90 16.14 5.53
CA TYR A 114 4.54 16.54 5.17
C TYR A 114 3.53 15.38 5.20
N ILE A 115 3.96 14.13 5.39
CA ILE A 115 3.07 12.98 5.54
C ILE A 115 1.99 13.21 6.62
N PRO A 116 2.34 13.60 7.87
CA PRO A 116 1.34 13.86 8.90
C PRO A 116 0.48 15.09 8.57
N ALA A 117 1.07 16.14 7.98
CA ALA A 117 0.35 17.37 7.63
C ALA A 117 -0.73 17.14 6.55
N LEU A 118 -0.55 16.13 5.70
CA LEU A 118 -1.50 15.72 4.67
C LEU A 118 -2.36 14.52 5.09
N ASN A 119 -2.25 14.05 6.33
CA ASN A 119 -2.97 12.89 6.84
C ASN A 119 -2.78 11.62 5.97
N ILE A 120 -1.58 11.47 5.38
CA ILE A 120 -1.22 10.31 4.56
C ILE A 120 -1.08 9.09 5.46
N VAL A 121 -1.83 8.03 5.17
CA VAL A 121 -1.83 6.79 5.97
C VAL A 121 -0.87 5.72 5.47
N LEU A 122 -0.41 5.84 4.23
CA LEU A 122 0.57 4.96 3.62
C LEU A 122 1.31 5.73 2.52
N PHE A 123 2.64 5.70 2.57
CA PHE A 123 3.50 6.18 1.49
C PHE A 123 4.05 5.00 0.66
N LEU A 124 3.89 5.03 -0.66
CA LEU A 124 4.39 4.02 -1.59
C LEU A 124 5.52 4.57 -2.46
N SER A 125 6.62 3.84 -2.55
CA SER A 125 7.75 4.19 -3.42
C SER A 125 8.41 2.95 -4.01
N GLY A 126 8.86 3.03 -5.26
CA GLY A 126 9.77 2.04 -5.86
C GLY A 126 11.23 2.22 -5.43
N ASN A 127 11.54 3.25 -4.63
CA ASN A 127 12.89 3.60 -4.20
C ASN A 127 13.08 3.26 -2.71
N LYS A 128 13.93 2.28 -2.40
CA LYS A 128 14.18 1.82 -1.03
C LYS A 128 14.67 2.93 -0.07
N PRO A 129 15.66 3.78 -0.43
CA PRO A 129 16.04 4.92 0.38
C PRO A 129 14.87 5.82 0.81
N ASP A 130 13.88 6.03 -0.06
CA ASP A 130 12.69 6.84 0.26
C ASP A 130 11.83 6.21 1.34
N VAL A 131 11.59 4.91 1.22
CA VAL A 131 10.85 4.12 2.21
C VAL A 131 11.59 4.11 3.54
N ASP A 132 12.91 3.88 3.52
CA ASP A 132 13.71 3.82 4.74
C ASP A 132 13.72 5.16 5.49
N VAL A 133 13.73 6.31 4.80
CA VAL A 133 13.62 7.62 5.44
C VAL A 133 12.24 7.79 6.07
N ALA A 134 11.16 7.48 5.35
CA ALA A 134 9.80 7.61 5.88
C ALA A 134 9.57 6.72 7.11
N ILE A 135 10.06 5.47 7.09
CA ILE A 135 9.99 4.54 8.23
C ILE A 135 10.79 5.07 9.43
N ARG A 136 11.99 5.63 9.22
CA ARG A 136 12.78 6.23 10.31
C ARG A 136 12.10 7.43 10.96
N LEU A 137 11.27 8.17 10.20
CA LEU A 137 10.45 9.26 10.71
C LEU A 137 9.16 8.75 11.41
N GLY A 138 8.96 7.43 11.49
CA GLY A 138 7.80 6.82 12.13
C GLY A 138 6.55 6.81 11.27
N HIS A 139 6.68 7.00 9.94
CA HIS A 139 5.57 7.02 9.01
C HIS A 139 5.37 5.67 8.30
N PRO A 140 4.13 5.17 8.17
CA PRO A 140 3.87 3.95 7.39
C PRO A 140 4.29 4.15 5.93
N ALA A 141 5.22 3.30 5.46
CA ALA A 141 5.69 3.32 4.09
C ALA A 141 5.94 1.90 3.56
N GLY A 142 5.79 1.74 2.25
CA GLY A 142 5.95 0.48 1.55
C GLY A 142 6.83 0.59 0.31
N LEU A 143 7.77 -0.35 0.18
CA LEU A 143 8.60 -0.53 -0.99
C LEU A 143 7.85 -1.35 -2.03
N VAL A 144 7.50 -0.70 -3.13
CA VAL A 144 6.89 -1.35 -4.30
C VAL A 144 7.95 -2.20 -4.99
N LEU A 145 7.71 -3.50 -5.09
CA LEU A 145 8.61 -4.44 -5.73
C LEU A 145 8.26 -4.60 -7.21
N GLU A 146 9.28 -4.88 -8.03
CA GLU A 146 9.07 -5.34 -9.39
C GLU A 146 8.19 -6.60 -9.39
N SER A 147 7.21 -6.62 -10.28
CA SER A 147 6.30 -7.75 -10.47
C SER A 147 6.22 -8.12 -11.94
N LYS A 148 6.02 -9.41 -12.20
CA LYS A 148 5.73 -9.95 -13.54
C LYS A 148 4.24 -10.17 -13.77
N ALA A 149 3.42 -9.86 -12.78
CA ALA A 149 1.98 -10.03 -12.87
C ALA A 149 1.40 -9.05 -13.89
N GLU A 150 0.54 -9.57 -14.77
CA GLU A 150 -0.23 -8.75 -15.69
C GLU A 150 -1.59 -8.42 -15.05
N ASP A 151 -1.93 -7.12 -15.04
CA ASP A 151 -3.23 -6.61 -14.59
C ASP A 151 -4.24 -6.64 -15.75
N ASP A 152 -5.47 -7.07 -15.48
CA ASP A 152 -6.59 -6.86 -16.40
C ASP A 152 -7.18 -5.48 -16.14
N GLU A 153 -6.91 -4.50 -17.00
CA GLU A 153 -7.40 -3.12 -16.83
C GLU A 153 -8.92 -2.99 -16.90
N ASN A 154 -9.63 -4.00 -17.42
CA ASN A 154 -11.09 -4.00 -17.49
C ASN A 154 -11.76 -4.51 -16.21
N ASP A 155 -11.00 -5.12 -15.29
CA ASP A 155 -11.52 -5.59 -14.01
C ASP A 155 -11.88 -4.39 -13.12
N PRO A 156 -13.17 -4.10 -12.88
CA PRO A 156 -13.57 -2.93 -12.09
C PRO A 156 -13.32 -3.13 -10.60
N THR A 157 -12.98 -4.35 -10.17
CA THR A 157 -12.76 -4.67 -8.75
C THR A 157 -11.44 -4.12 -8.25
N LEU A 158 -11.35 -3.96 -6.93
CA LEU A 158 -10.15 -3.60 -6.19
C LEU A 158 -9.90 -4.67 -5.13
N ARG A 159 -9.13 -5.70 -5.51
CA ARG A 159 -8.67 -6.75 -4.61
C ARG A 159 -7.38 -6.33 -3.89
N ILE A 160 -7.43 -6.27 -2.56
CA ILE A 160 -6.29 -5.89 -1.71
C ILE A 160 -6.02 -7.03 -0.73
N ALA A 161 -4.78 -7.51 -0.70
CA ALA A 161 -4.38 -8.55 0.22
C ALA A 161 -3.37 -8.03 1.26
N PHE A 162 -3.50 -8.49 2.50
CA PHE A 162 -2.62 -8.12 3.61
C PHE A 162 -2.10 -9.36 4.33
N ASP A 163 -0.81 -9.40 4.66
CA ASP A 163 -0.39 -10.17 5.83
C ASP A 163 -0.99 -9.57 7.10
N PHE A 164 -1.14 -10.39 8.13
CA PHE A 164 -1.67 -9.94 9.41
C PHE A 164 -0.57 -9.40 10.31
N ASP A 165 0.39 -10.23 10.68
CA ASP A 165 1.51 -9.85 11.56
C ASP A 165 2.48 -8.91 10.83
N GLY A 166 3.10 -7.97 11.56
CA GLY A 166 4.03 -6.97 11.01
C GLY A 166 3.40 -5.90 10.09
N VAL A 167 2.18 -6.13 9.61
CA VAL A 167 1.46 -5.26 8.67
C VAL A 167 0.21 -4.65 9.32
N LEU A 168 -0.76 -5.48 9.73
CA LEU A 168 -2.00 -5.04 10.37
C LEU A 168 -1.91 -5.08 11.89
N ALA A 169 -1.25 -6.10 12.44
CA ALA A 169 -0.91 -6.25 13.84
C ALA A 169 0.58 -5.97 14.06
N GLY A 170 0.93 -5.49 15.25
CA GLY A 170 2.31 -5.27 15.65
C GLY A 170 3.05 -6.56 16.04
N ASP A 171 4.32 -6.42 16.41
CA ASP A 171 5.26 -7.53 16.61
C ASP A 171 5.12 -8.29 17.94
N GLU A 172 4.04 -8.08 18.70
CA GLU A 172 3.84 -8.71 20.01
C GLU A 172 3.94 -10.24 19.89
N SER A 173 3.24 -10.79 18.91
CA SER A 173 3.17 -12.24 18.70
C SER A 173 4.48 -12.81 18.14
N GLU A 174 5.15 -12.05 17.28
CA GLU A 174 6.46 -12.42 16.72
C GLU A 174 7.52 -12.48 17.82
N THR A 175 7.47 -11.56 18.79
CA THR A 175 8.38 -11.55 19.94
C THR A 175 8.21 -12.82 20.80
N VAL A 176 6.96 -13.25 21.04
CA VAL A 176 6.67 -14.49 21.78
C VAL A 176 7.18 -15.71 21.01
N TYR A 177 6.95 -15.75 19.70
CA TYR A 177 7.41 -16.84 18.83
C TYR A 177 8.95 -16.95 18.82
N GLN A 178 9.66 -15.83 18.66
CA GLN A 178 11.13 -15.82 18.67
C GLN A 178 11.72 -16.21 20.03
N ALA A 179 11.05 -15.86 21.13
CA ALA A 179 11.54 -16.14 22.48
C ALA A 179 11.26 -17.59 22.93
N ALA A 180 10.10 -18.15 22.60
CA ALA A 180 9.59 -19.37 23.22
C ALA A 180 9.02 -20.42 22.25
N GLY A 181 9.08 -20.17 20.93
CA GLY A 181 8.67 -21.11 19.90
C GLY A 181 7.15 -21.21 19.69
N LEU A 182 6.75 -22.15 18.82
CA LEU A 182 5.38 -22.24 18.29
C LEU A 182 4.32 -22.61 19.35
N GLU A 183 4.66 -23.49 20.30
CA GLU A 183 3.71 -23.94 21.33
C GLU A 183 3.35 -22.80 22.28
N ALA A 184 4.35 -22.07 22.78
CA ALA A 184 4.15 -20.89 23.62
C ALA A 184 3.38 -19.79 22.88
N PHE A 185 3.64 -19.61 21.58
CA PHE A 185 2.87 -18.72 20.72
C PHE A 185 1.39 -19.13 20.69
N HIS A 186 1.07 -20.40 20.45
CA HIS A 186 -0.33 -20.86 20.43
C HIS A 186 -1.02 -20.66 21.77
N GLU A 187 -0.37 -20.98 22.89
CA GLU A 187 -0.95 -20.75 24.22
C GLU A 187 -1.17 -19.28 24.51
N HIS A 188 -0.24 -18.41 24.11
CA HIS A 188 -0.37 -16.97 24.26
C HIS A 188 -1.56 -16.45 23.46
N GLU A 189 -1.73 -16.90 22.22
CA GLU A 189 -2.84 -16.51 21.36
C GLU A 189 -4.20 -16.96 21.91
N VAL A 190 -4.29 -18.20 22.41
CA VAL A 190 -5.52 -18.72 23.03
C VAL A 190 -5.87 -17.96 24.32
N ARG A 191 -4.87 -17.66 25.15
CA ARG A 191 -5.09 -16.89 26.39
C ARG A 191 -5.60 -15.48 26.13
N ASN A 192 -5.18 -14.88 25.01
CA ASN A 192 -5.46 -13.49 24.68
C ASN A 192 -6.51 -13.30 23.59
N VAL A 193 -7.34 -14.30 23.27
CA VAL A 193 -8.36 -14.22 22.19
C VAL A 193 -9.25 -12.97 22.27
N MET A 194 -9.61 -12.56 23.50
CA MET A 194 -10.47 -11.40 23.73
C MET A 194 -9.70 -10.07 23.81
N GLN A 195 -8.37 -10.09 23.77
CA GLN A 195 -7.51 -8.92 23.76
C GLN A 195 -7.04 -8.65 22.32
N PRO A 196 -7.52 -7.57 21.68
CA PRO A 196 -7.06 -7.20 20.34
C PRO A 196 -5.55 -7.06 20.29
N HIS A 197 -4.95 -7.44 19.15
CA HIS A 197 -3.53 -7.19 18.90
C HIS A 197 -3.22 -5.69 18.92
N ASN A 198 -2.01 -5.36 19.33
CA ASN A 198 -1.47 -4.03 19.13
C ASN A 198 -1.51 -3.67 17.63
N PRO A 199 -1.90 -2.44 17.26
CA PRO A 199 -2.05 -2.07 15.86
C PRO A 199 -0.68 -2.03 15.16
N GLY A 200 -0.63 -2.62 13.97
CA GLY A 200 0.48 -2.52 13.03
C GLY A 200 0.38 -1.26 12.16
N PRO A 201 1.39 -1.01 11.30
CA PRO A 201 1.50 0.22 10.52
C PRO A 201 0.34 0.46 9.55
N LEU A 202 -0.27 -0.61 9.01
CA LEU A 202 -1.35 -0.50 8.02
C LEU A 202 -2.76 -0.64 8.62
N LYS A 203 -2.89 -0.67 9.95
CA LYS A 203 -4.21 -0.71 10.60
C LYS A 203 -5.11 0.45 10.17
N GLU A 204 -4.56 1.66 10.10
CA GLU A 204 -5.35 2.86 9.72
C GLU A 204 -5.75 2.83 8.24
N LEU A 205 -4.87 2.35 7.36
CA LEU A 205 -5.19 2.12 5.96
C LEU A 205 -6.40 1.19 5.81
N LEU A 206 -6.38 0.05 6.50
CA LEU A 206 -7.46 -0.93 6.46
C LEU A 206 -8.78 -0.37 7.01
N VAL A 207 -8.74 0.36 8.12
CA VAL A 207 -9.94 1.03 8.69
C VAL A 207 -10.54 2.02 7.70
N ARG A 208 -9.72 2.82 7.00
CA ARG A 208 -10.21 3.77 6.00
C ARG A 208 -10.77 3.08 4.76
N ILE A 209 -10.18 1.97 4.30
CA ILE A 209 -10.75 1.13 3.24
C ILE A 209 -12.11 0.57 3.67
N ALA A 210 -12.24 0.07 4.90
CA ALA A 210 -13.50 -0.49 5.42
C ALA A 210 -14.64 0.55 5.49
N ARG A 211 -14.32 1.83 5.70
CA ARG A 211 -15.30 2.92 5.60
C ARG A 211 -15.85 3.05 4.17
N ILE A 212 -15.01 2.90 3.15
CA ILE A 212 -15.45 2.92 1.75
C ILE A 212 -16.27 1.68 1.42
N GLN A 213 -15.89 0.49 1.91
CA GLN A 213 -16.72 -0.72 1.77
C GLN A 213 -18.11 -0.52 2.38
N THR A 214 -18.20 0.15 3.54
CA THR A 214 -19.49 0.49 4.16
C THR A 214 -20.31 1.45 3.28
N ALA A 215 -19.65 2.38 2.58
CA ALA A 215 -20.31 3.26 1.63
C ALA A 215 -20.81 2.49 0.39
N GLU A 216 -20.02 1.54 -0.14
CA GLU A 216 -20.43 0.64 -1.22
C GLU A 216 -21.68 -0.17 -0.85
N GLU A 217 -21.71 -0.76 0.36
CA GLU A 217 -22.89 -1.51 0.85
C GLU A 217 -24.14 -0.64 0.92
N ARG A 218 -24.02 0.61 1.38
CA ARG A 218 -25.16 1.56 1.40
C ARG A 218 -25.59 1.94 -0.01
N HIS A 219 -24.63 2.14 -0.91
CA HIS A 219 -24.92 2.47 -2.30
C HIS A 219 -25.63 1.30 -3.00
N LYS A 220 -25.21 0.06 -2.76
CA LYS A 220 -25.84 -1.16 -3.25
C LYS A 220 -27.29 -1.34 -2.79
N GLN A 221 -27.58 -0.99 -1.53
CA GLN A 221 -28.97 -1.03 -1.02
C GLN A 221 -29.90 -0.10 -1.80
N GLN A 222 -29.38 1.01 -2.34
CA GLN A 222 -30.14 1.97 -3.14
C GLN A 222 -30.09 1.65 -4.64
N ASN A 223 -29.06 0.94 -5.10
CA ASN A 223 -28.80 0.60 -6.49
C ASN A 223 -28.53 -0.91 -6.61
N PRO A 224 -29.57 -1.76 -6.78
CA PRO A 224 -29.42 -3.22 -6.74
C PRO A 224 -28.46 -3.80 -7.80
N GLU A 225 -28.31 -3.12 -8.94
CA GLU A 225 -27.39 -3.51 -10.02
C GLU A 225 -25.91 -3.20 -9.70
N TYR A 226 -25.66 -2.45 -8.63
CA TYR A 226 -24.30 -2.11 -8.22
C TYR A 226 -23.60 -3.31 -7.58
N GLU A 227 -22.41 -3.62 -8.09
CA GLU A 227 -21.51 -4.59 -7.49
C GLU A 227 -20.40 -3.86 -6.74
N ASN A 228 -20.18 -4.23 -5.47
CA ASN A 228 -19.08 -3.69 -4.69
C ASN A 228 -17.76 -4.00 -5.39
N ARG A 229 -16.90 -3.00 -5.49
CA ARG A 229 -15.61 -3.12 -6.15
C ARG A 229 -14.54 -3.56 -5.16
N ILE A 230 -14.59 -3.12 -3.90
CA ILE A 230 -13.52 -3.41 -2.94
C ILE A 230 -13.66 -4.81 -2.35
N ARG A 231 -12.59 -5.60 -2.46
CA ARG A 231 -12.45 -6.88 -1.78
C ARG A 231 -11.13 -6.92 -0.99
N VAL A 232 -11.23 -7.08 0.32
CA VAL A 232 -10.09 -7.17 1.23
C VAL A 232 -9.89 -8.62 1.68
N SER A 233 -8.68 -9.14 1.51
CA SER A 233 -8.32 -10.50 1.91
C SER A 233 -7.15 -10.49 2.88
N ILE A 234 -7.22 -11.29 3.94
CA ILE A 234 -6.12 -11.52 4.87
C ILE A 234 -5.40 -12.81 4.45
N VAL A 235 -4.08 -12.77 4.24
CA VAL A 235 -3.26 -13.91 3.83
C VAL A 235 -2.07 -14.04 4.78
N THR A 236 -2.22 -14.90 5.79
CA THR A 236 -1.29 -14.99 6.93
C THR A 236 -0.75 -16.40 7.13
N ALA A 237 0.47 -16.50 7.68
CA ALA A 237 1.07 -17.74 8.10
C ALA A 237 0.41 -18.35 9.35
N ARG A 238 -0.42 -17.59 10.09
CA ARG A 238 -1.20 -18.10 11.23
C ARG A 238 -2.06 -19.29 10.83
N SER A 239 -2.32 -20.17 11.79
CA SER A 239 -3.21 -21.32 11.66
C SER A 239 -3.97 -21.56 12.96
N ALA A 240 -4.89 -22.54 12.98
CA ALA A 240 -5.53 -22.95 14.22
C ALA A 240 -4.49 -23.37 15.27
N PRO A 241 -4.60 -22.90 16.53
CA PRO A 241 -5.71 -22.13 17.12
C PRO A 241 -5.58 -20.59 17.05
N SER A 242 -4.44 -20.04 16.59
CA SER A 242 -4.14 -18.59 16.62
C SER A 242 -5.04 -17.68 15.76
N HIS A 243 -5.82 -18.25 14.84
CA HIS A 243 -6.70 -17.49 13.93
C HIS A 243 -7.81 -16.70 14.66
N GLU A 244 -8.30 -17.18 15.81
CA GLU A 244 -9.44 -16.55 16.50
C GLU A 244 -9.12 -15.14 16.99
N ARG A 245 -7.97 -14.93 17.64
CA ARG A 245 -7.53 -13.60 18.12
C ARG A 245 -7.38 -12.62 16.96
N ALA A 246 -6.88 -13.07 15.81
CA ALA A 246 -6.74 -12.23 14.62
C ALA A 246 -8.11 -11.75 14.11
N LEU A 247 -9.10 -12.66 14.01
CA LEU A 247 -10.46 -12.31 13.60
C LEU A 247 -11.16 -11.39 14.61
N GLN A 248 -11.00 -11.65 15.92
CA GLN A 248 -11.56 -10.77 16.97
C GLN A 248 -10.94 -9.38 16.93
N THR A 249 -9.64 -9.30 16.62
CA THR A 249 -8.94 -8.02 16.45
C THR A 249 -9.55 -7.20 15.31
N LEU A 250 -9.72 -7.79 14.12
CA LEU A 250 -10.34 -7.12 12.97
C LEU A 250 -11.77 -6.65 13.30
N LYS A 251 -12.55 -7.52 13.96
CA LYS A 251 -13.91 -7.21 14.41
C LYS A 251 -13.92 -6.02 15.38
N SER A 252 -12.96 -5.94 16.31
CA SER A 252 -12.86 -4.83 17.27
C SER A 252 -12.59 -3.48 16.59
N TRP A 253 -11.97 -3.49 15.40
CA TRP A 253 -11.74 -2.29 14.59
C TRP A 253 -12.94 -1.94 13.69
N GLY A 254 -14.01 -2.72 13.72
CA GLY A 254 -15.15 -2.58 12.82
C GLY A 254 -14.82 -2.95 11.38
N VAL A 255 -13.77 -3.75 11.16
CA VAL A 255 -13.34 -4.20 9.84
C VAL A 255 -13.85 -5.62 9.61
N MET A 256 -14.49 -5.84 8.45
CA MET A 256 -14.83 -7.16 7.97
C MET A 256 -13.98 -7.47 6.74
N ALA A 257 -13.07 -8.42 6.86
CA ALA A 257 -12.38 -8.97 5.69
C ALA A 257 -13.37 -9.81 4.86
N ASN A 258 -13.27 -9.73 3.54
CA ASN A 258 -14.06 -10.57 2.64
C ASN A 258 -13.53 -12.01 2.62
N ASP A 259 -12.21 -12.16 2.74
CA ASP A 259 -11.55 -13.46 2.82
C ASP A 259 -10.50 -13.46 3.93
N ALA A 260 -10.29 -14.61 4.58
CA ALA A 260 -9.20 -14.82 5.52
C ALA A 260 -8.58 -16.21 5.30
N PHE A 261 -7.31 -16.23 4.91
CA PHE A 261 -6.53 -17.41 4.60
C PHE A 261 -5.46 -17.61 5.68
N PHE A 262 -5.67 -18.62 6.53
CA PHE A 262 -4.79 -19.03 7.62
C PHE A 262 -3.95 -20.23 7.18
N LEU A 263 -2.74 -19.98 6.69
CA LEU A 263 -2.00 -20.92 5.86
C LEU A 263 -1.11 -21.91 6.62
N GLY A 264 -0.77 -21.66 7.88
CA GLY A 264 0.02 -22.60 8.69
C GLY A 264 1.33 -23.06 8.04
N GLY A 265 2.04 -22.15 7.36
CA GLY A 265 3.30 -22.46 6.66
C GLY A 265 3.16 -22.88 5.19
N ILE A 266 1.94 -22.95 4.64
CA ILE A 266 1.76 -23.05 3.19
C ILE A 266 2.25 -21.76 2.51
N ASP A 267 2.99 -21.90 1.40
CA ASP A 267 3.46 -20.78 0.60
C ASP A 267 2.29 -19.91 0.11
N LYS A 268 2.33 -18.63 0.51
CA LYS A 268 1.33 -17.61 0.18
C LYS A 268 1.15 -17.46 -1.33
N SER A 269 2.19 -17.66 -2.14
CA SER A 269 2.16 -17.50 -3.60
C SER A 269 1.09 -18.39 -4.26
N ARG A 270 0.81 -19.57 -3.68
CA ARG A 270 -0.21 -20.50 -4.19
C ARG A 270 -1.62 -19.93 -4.09
N VAL A 271 -1.93 -19.27 -2.99
CA VAL A 271 -3.23 -18.62 -2.78
C VAL A 271 -3.29 -17.31 -3.56
N LEU A 272 -2.22 -16.52 -3.53
CA LEU A 272 -2.13 -15.24 -4.25
C LEU A 272 -2.29 -15.41 -5.76
N GLY A 273 -1.75 -16.48 -6.36
CA GLY A 273 -1.91 -16.77 -7.78
C GLY A 273 -3.36 -17.08 -8.21
N ILE A 274 -4.21 -17.53 -7.28
CA ILE A 274 -5.64 -17.74 -7.50
C ILE A 274 -6.42 -16.46 -7.21
N LEU A 275 -6.13 -15.83 -6.07
CA LEU A 275 -6.81 -14.63 -5.59
C LEU A 275 -6.57 -13.42 -6.49
N LYS A 276 -5.38 -13.34 -7.10
CA LYS A 276 -4.92 -12.25 -7.98
C LYS A 276 -5.23 -10.84 -7.42
N PRO A 277 -4.83 -10.52 -6.18
CA PRO A 277 -4.95 -9.16 -5.68
C PRO A 277 -4.21 -8.16 -6.56
N HIS A 278 -4.76 -6.95 -6.69
CA HIS A 278 -4.10 -5.84 -7.39
C HIS A 278 -2.93 -5.28 -6.58
N ILE A 279 -2.87 -5.59 -5.28
CA ILE A 279 -1.71 -5.31 -4.43
C ILE A 279 -1.70 -6.24 -3.21
N PHE A 280 -0.51 -6.75 -2.86
CA PHE A 280 -0.29 -7.54 -1.65
C PHE A 280 0.76 -6.86 -0.74
N PHE A 281 0.43 -6.72 0.55
CA PHE A 281 1.31 -6.13 1.56
C PHE A 281 1.82 -7.20 2.53
N ASP A 282 3.14 -7.28 2.71
CA ASP A 282 3.81 -8.23 3.62
C ASP A 282 5.07 -7.56 4.21
N ASP A 283 5.42 -7.86 5.45
CA ASP A 283 6.60 -7.32 6.11
C ASP A 283 7.86 -8.19 5.89
N GLN A 284 7.70 -9.41 5.38
CA GLN A 284 8.79 -10.36 5.20
C GLN A 284 9.20 -10.47 3.72
N ALA A 285 10.43 -10.03 3.43
CA ALA A 285 11.01 -10.10 2.08
C ALA A 285 11.04 -11.55 1.52
N GLY A 286 11.12 -12.56 2.40
CA GLY A 286 11.08 -13.98 2.02
C GLY A 286 9.75 -14.37 1.37
N HIS A 287 8.61 -13.97 1.96
CA HIS A 287 7.28 -14.22 1.40
C HIS A 287 7.10 -13.53 0.05
N LEU A 288 7.64 -12.32 -0.08
CA LEU A 288 7.47 -11.49 -1.26
C LEU A 288 8.25 -11.99 -2.48
N LYS A 289 9.31 -12.77 -2.29
CA LYS A 289 10.12 -13.31 -3.40
C LYS A 289 9.29 -14.18 -4.35
N ALA A 290 8.43 -15.04 -3.81
CA ALA A 290 7.53 -15.87 -4.61
C ALA A 290 6.25 -15.12 -5.00
N ALA A 291 5.71 -14.29 -4.09
CA ALA A 291 4.49 -13.53 -4.37
C ALA A 291 4.65 -12.57 -5.56
N ARG A 292 5.77 -11.88 -5.69
CA ARG A 292 5.97 -10.88 -6.75
C ARG A 292 5.96 -11.45 -8.18
N GLU A 293 6.19 -12.76 -8.32
CA GLU A 293 6.12 -13.45 -9.60
C GLU A 293 4.67 -13.63 -10.08
N VAL A 294 3.69 -13.55 -9.17
CA VAL A 294 2.27 -13.79 -9.46
C VAL A 294 1.37 -12.59 -9.17
N VAL A 295 1.78 -11.67 -8.29
CA VAL A 295 0.99 -10.48 -7.92
C VAL A 295 1.86 -9.24 -7.64
N PRO A 296 1.35 -8.01 -7.88
CA PRO A 296 1.99 -6.79 -7.41
C PRO A 296 2.17 -6.82 -5.89
N SER A 297 3.40 -6.57 -5.44
CA SER A 297 3.82 -6.83 -4.06
C SER A 297 4.50 -5.61 -3.46
N VAL A 298 4.16 -5.30 -2.21
CA VAL A 298 4.73 -4.20 -1.44
C VAL A 298 5.34 -4.75 -0.16
N HIS A 299 6.63 -4.48 0.02
CA HIS A 299 7.33 -4.76 1.27
C HIS A 299 7.07 -3.66 2.28
N ILE A 300 6.60 -4.01 3.46
CA ILE A 300 6.42 -3.11 4.60
C ILE A 300 7.59 -3.35 5.57
N PRO A 301 8.71 -2.61 5.47
CA PRO A 301 9.89 -2.85 6.29
C PRO A 301 9.71 -2.26 7.70
N PHE A 302 8.65 -2.67 8.40
CA PHE A 302 8.35 -2.28 9.76
C PHE A 302 8.67 -3.42 10.74
N GLY A 303 8.83 -3.07 12.01
CA GLY A 303 8.91 -4.05 13.09
C GLY A 303 10.28 -4.70 13.31
N VAL A 304 10.36 -5.58 14.31
CA VAL A 304 11.59 -6.19 14.82
C VAL A 304 12.33 -7.00 13.74
N ALA A 305 11.60 -7.71 12.88
CA ALA A 305 12.17 -8.50 11.79
C ALA A 305 12.97 -7.66 10.77
N ASN A 306 12.69 -6.35 10.69
CA ASN A 306 13.31 -5.44 9.74
C ASN A 306 14.39 -4.53 10.38
N ARG A 307 14.67 -4.67 11.69
CA ARG A 307 15.65 -3.82 12.42
C ARG A 307 17.12 -4.07 12.05
N THR A 308 17.47 -5.27 11.59
CA THR A 308 18.85 -5.63 11.20
C THR A 308 19.37 -4.90 9.96
N SER A 309 18.51 -4.15 9.25
CA SER A 309 18.90 -3.33 8.10
C SER A 309 19.47 -1.94 8.47
N PHE A 310 19.55 -1.59 9.76
CA PHE A 310 19.92 -0.25 10.23
C PHE A 310 21.23 -0.18 11.02
N HIS A 311 22.18 -1.09 10.77
CA HIS A 311 23.56 -0.90 11.23
C HIS A 311 24.39 -0.28 10.09
N ILE A 312 24.62 1.03 10.21
CA ILE A 312 25.80 1.71 9.66
C ILE A 312 26.62 2.17 10.87
#